data_AF-H3A5S2-F1
#
_entry.id   AF-H3A5S2-F1
#
_cell.length_a   1.000
_cell.length_b   1.000
_cell.length_c   1.000
_cell.angle_alpha   90.00
_cell.angle_beta   90.00
_cell.angle_gamma   90.00
#
_symmetry.space_group_name_H-M   'P 1'
#
loop_
_entity.id
_entity.type
_entity.pdbx_description
1 polymer ?
#
loop_
_entity_poly.entity_id
_entity_poly.type
_entity_poly.pdbx_seq_one_letter_code
_entity_poly.pdbx_strand_id
1 'polypeptide(L)'
;IKNIFNMLTTINTSITKIEGEMQDLSKMTSDLVGRLGVLEQRTSDLEDSSHEARQDTNELKAQIKELYAKINDQENQARQNNSRILGFPEGIEVINPSCFLEKELPALLNLPSETHLEFERVHHSLGPKPKEGQCPRALIAKLLRFPIKEQILRAAREASPLEWNGHKIMVFQDLSRDLQDHRRQFNPVKRILRQHHAPVTSSLVVNPEPNARPPWRMNSSLLLDEQFTSSLKIELEDFVSFNDALASLRANLWETFNAYAQGKLISWGSFL
;
A
#
# COMPACT_ATOMS: atom_id res chain seq x y z
N ILE A 1 75.18 -14.69 -59.31
CA ILE A 1 74.22 -15.79 -59.58
C ILE A 1 73.99 -16.67 -58.33
N LYS A 2 75.03 -17.29 -57.72
CA LYS A 2 74.88 -18.12 -56.49
C LYS A 2 74.19 -17.43 -55.30
N ASN A 3 74.54 -16.18 -54.97
CA ASN A 3 73.89 -15.45 -53.86
C ASN A 3 72.40 -15.15 -54.11
N ILE A 4 72.01 -14.89 -55.35
CA ILE A 4 70.61 -14.64 -55.72
C ILE A 4 69.80 -15.93 -55.60
N PHE A 5 70.38 -17.06 -56.01
CA PHE A 5 69.75 -18.38 -55.88
C PHE A 5 69.57 -18.76 -54.40
N ASN A 6 70.59 -18.55 -53.55
CA ASN A 6 70.48 -18.82 -52.11
C ASN A 6 69.38 -17.96 -51.46
N MET A 7 69.30 -16.65 -51.76
CA MET A 7 68.20 -15.80 -51.28
C MET A 7 66.83 -16.29 -51.73
N LEU A 8 66.68 -16.67 -53.01
CA LEU A 8 65.43 -17.24 -53.54
C LEU A 8 65.02 -18.53 -52.81
N THR A 9 65.98 -19.41 -52.50
CA THR A 9 65.70 -20.62 -51.73
C THR A 9 65.26 -20.30 -50.29
N THR A 10 65.92 -19.34 -49.63
CA THR A 10 65.55 -18.90 -48.26
C THR A 10 64.16 -18.24 -48.22
N ILE A 11 63.83 -17.43 -49.24
CA ILE A 11 62.51 -16.81 -49.38
C ILE A 11 61.45 -17.90 -49.58
N ASN A 12 61.66 -18.86 -50.48
CA ASN A 12 60.72 -19.96 -50.70
C ASN A 12 60.49 -20.80 -49.43
N THR A 13 61.54 -21.13 -48.69
CA THR A 13 61.38 -21.85 -47.41
C THR A 13 60.64 -21.04 -46.34
N SER A 14 60.75 -19.71 -46.39
CA SER A 14 60.03 -18.83 -45.46
C SER A 14 58.55 -18.73 -45.83
N ILE A 15 58.25 -18.64 -47.13
CA ILE A 15 56.88 -18.62 -47.67
C ILE A 15 56.16 -19.92 -47.30
N THR A 16 56.77 -21.09 -47.53
CA THR A 16 56.13 -22.37 -47.17
C THR A 16 55.89 -22.52 -45.67
N LYS A 17 56.78 -21.95 -44.84
CA LYS A 17 56.57 -21.91 -43.38
C LYS A 17 55.39 -21.01 -42.99
N ILE A 18 55.31 -19.81 -43.58
CA ILE A 18 54.19 -18.89 -43.37
C ILE A 18 52.87 -19.52 -43.83
N GLU A 19 52.85 -20.21 -44.96
CA GLU A 19 51.67 -20.92 -45.46
C GLU A 19 51.19 -21.98 -44.46
N GLY A 20 52.11 -22.75 -43.88
CA GLY A 20 51.79 -23.72 -42.83
C GLY A 20 51.21 -23.07 -41.57
N GLU A 21 51.88 -22.03 -41.05
CA GLU A 21 51.40 -21.28 -39.88
C GLU A 21 50.02 -20.63 -40.15
N MET A 22 49.79 -20.14 -41.37
CA MET A 22 48.49 -19.57 -41.77
C MET A 22 47.39 -20.63 -41.85
N GLN A 23 47.74 -21.86 -42.25
CA GLN A 23 46.81 -23.00 -42.28
C GLN A 23 46.43 -23.46 -40.86
N ASP A 24 47.40 -23.50 -39.95
CA ASP A 24 47.16 -23.81 -38.53
C ASP A 24 46.29 -22.74 -37.86
N LEU A 25 46.56 -21.46 -38.13
CA LEU A 25 45.72 -20.36 -37.67
C LEU A 25 44.29 -20.47 -38.20
N SER A 26 44.11 -20.80 -39.48
CA SER A 26 42.78 -21.02 -40.08
C SER A 26 42.01 -22.16 -39.42
N LYS A 27 42.70 -23.24 -39.03
CA LYS A 27 42.10 -24.34 -38.29
C LYS A 27 41.69 -23.92 -36.88
N MET A 28 42.54 -23.16 -36.19
CA MET A 28 42.25 -22.65 -34.85
C MET A 28 41.10 -21.65 -34.84
N THR A 29 41.01 -20.76 -35.83
CA THR A 29 39.89 -19.82 -35.96
C THR A 29 38.58 -20.56 -36.24
N SER A 30 38.60 -21.60 -37.07
CA SER A 30 37.43 -22.45 -37.30
C SER A 30 36.94 -23.16 -36.02
N ASP A 31 37.84 -23.71 -35.22
CA ASP A 31 37.50 -24.30 -33.90
C ASP A 31 36.89 -23.25 -32.95
N LEU A 32 37.50 -22.06 -32.89
CA LEU A 32 36.99 -20.96 -32.06
C LEU A 32 35.59 -20.51 -32.48
N VAL A 33 35.30 -20.43 -33.78
CA VAL A 33 33.97 -20.12 -34.30
C VAL A 33 32.96 -21.19 -33.88
N GLY A 34 33.33 -22.47 -33.96
CA GLY A 34 32.47 -23.56 -33.48
C GLY A 34 32.17 -23.47 -31.98
N ARG A 35 33.20 -23.19 -31.16
CA ARG A 35 33.04 -22.99 -29.71
C ARG A 35 32.21 -21.76 -29.37
N LEU A 36 32.35 -20.68 -30.15
CA LEU A 36 31.56 -19.46 -30.00
C LEU A 36 30.07 -19.75 -30.23
N GLY A 37 29.72 -20.48 -31.28
CA GLY A 37 28.32 -20.84 -31.55
C GLY A 37 27.69 -21.68 -30.44
N VAL A 38 28.45 -22.59 -29.82
CA VAL A 38 27.97 -23.35 -28.65
C VAL A 38 27.76 -22.43 -27.43
N LEU A 39 28.63 -21.45 -27.21
CA LEU A 39 28.47 -20.48 -26.12
C LEU A 39 27.29 -19.54 -26.35
N GLU A 40 27.07 -19.10 -27.59
CA GLU A 40 25.91 -18.29 -27.98
C GLU A 40 24.62 -19.05 -27.71
N GLN A 41 24.52 -20.32 -28.14
CA GLN A 41 23.35 -21.14 -27.86
C GLN A 41 23.13 -21.34 -26.36
N ARG A 42 24.18 -21.67 -25.60
CA ARG A 42 24.08 -21.82 -24.14
C ARG A 42 23.67 -20.51 -23.45
N THR A 43 24.10 -19.37 -23.98
CA THR A 43 23.72 -18.06 -23.43
C THR A 43 22.26 -17.79 -23.71
N SER A 44 21.77 -18.07 -24.92
CA SER A 44 20.34 -17.99 -25.26
C SER A 44 19.50 -18.87 -24.33
N ASP A 45 19.87 -20.14 -24.16
CA ASP A 45 19.15 -21.09 -23.30
C ASP A 45 19.12 -20.62 -21.83
N LEU A 46 20.22 -20.02 -21.35
CA LEU A 46 20.32 -19.46 -20.00
C LEU A 46 19.48 -18.19 -19.84
N GLU A 47 19.43 -17.33 -20.86
CA GLU A 47 18.60 -16.12 -20.86
C GLU A 47 17.11 -16.48 -20.81
N ASP A 48 16.70 -17.45 -21.62
CA ASP A 48 15.32 -17.97 -21.63
C ASP A 48 14.95 -18.59 -20.28
N SER A 49 15.82 -19.47 -19.73
CA SER A 49 15.60 -20.07 -18.41
C SER A 49 15.54 -19.04 -17.28
N SER A 50 16.39 -18.00 -17.35
CA SER A 50 16.39 -16.91 -16.39
C SER A 50 15.12 -16.04 -16.51
N HIS A 51 14.59 -15.89 -17.72
CA HIS A 51 13.33 -15.18 -17.94
C HIS A 51 12.15 -15.95 -17.33
N GLU A 52 12.04 -17.25 -17.62
CA GLU A 52 11.02 -18.14 -17.06
C GLU A 52 11.06 -18.15 -15.52
N ALA A 53 12.25 -18.34 -14.93
CA ALA A 53 12.41 -18.33 -13.48
C ALA A 53 12.00 -16.99 -12.84
N ARG A 54 12.22 -15.86 -13.52
CA ARG A 54 11.76 -14.53 -13.04
C ARG A 54 10.24 -14.41 -13.11
N GLN A 55 9.63 -14.92 -14.18
CA GLN A 55 8.18 -14.93 -14.33
C GLN A 55 7.53 -15.75 -13.21
N ASP A 56 8.01 -16.96 -12.97
CA ASP A 56 7.55 -17.83 -11.88
C ASP A 56 7.72 -17.16 -10.52
N THR A 57 8.87 -16.52 -10.29
CA THR A 57 9.14 -15.79 -9.04
C THR A 57 8.12 -14.67 -8.81
N ASN A 58 7.73 -13.95 -9.88
CA ASN A 58 6.75 -12.88 -9.78
C ASN A 58 5.35 -13.43 -9.53
N GLU A 59 4.98 -14.53 -10.19
CA GLU A 59 3.71 -15.21 -9.95
C GLU A 59 3.61 -15.72 -8.52
N LEU A 60 4.64 -16.41 -8.03
CA LEU A 60 4.69 -16.91 -6.64
C LEU A 60 4.60 -15.77 -5.64
N LYS A 61 5.26 -14.63 -5.87
CA LYS A 61 5.11 -13.44 -5.02
C LYS A 61 3.68 -12.91 -5.00
N ALA A 62 3.00 -12.90 -6.15
CA ALA A 62 1.61 -12.49 -6.24
C ALA A 62 0.70 -13.46 -5.47
N GLN A 63 0.89 -14.76 -5.65
CA GLN A 63 0.14 -15.81 -4.94
C GLN A 63 0.37 -15.73 -3.42
N ILE A 64 1.61 -15.55 -2.96
CA ILE A 64 1.93 -15.38 -1.53
C ILE A 64 1.20 -14.15 -0.97
N LYS A 65 1.20 -13.03 -1.69
CA LYS A 65 0.50 -11.81 -1.27
C LYS A 65 -1.00 -12.03 -1.14
N GLU A 66 -1.60 -12.75 -2.09
CA GLU A 66 -3.03 -13.07 -2.06
C GLU A 66 -3.36 -14.01 -0.89
N LEU A 67 -2.57 -15.07 -0.70
CA LEU A 67 -2.73 -16.00 0.41
C LEU A 67 -2.57 -15.30 1.76
N TYR A 68 -1.61 -14.41 1.88
CA TYR A 68 -1.42 -13.60 3.08
C TYR A 68 -2.65 -12.75 3.40
N ALA A 69 -3.22 -12.10 2.38
CA ALA A 69 -4.46 -11.32 2.53
C ALA A 69 -5.64 -12.20 2.98
N LYS A 70 -5.79 -13.39 2.39
CA LYS A 70 -6.83 -14.37 2.78
C LYS A 70 -6.66 -14.86 4.21
N ILE A 71 -5.44 -15.20 4.63
CA ILE A 71 -5.14 -15.65 6.00
C ILE A 71 -5.47 -14.54 7.01
N ASN A 72 -5.02 -13.31 6.74
CA ASN A 72 -5.30 -12.18 7.62
C ASN A 72 -6.80 -11.86 7.71
N ASP A 73 -7.56 -12.00 6.61
CA ASP A 73 -9.02 -11.85 6.64
C ASP A 73 -9.67 -12.95 7.48
N GLN A 74 -9.31 -14.21 7.26
CA GLN A 74 -9.81 -15.36 8.03
C GLN A 74 -9.49 -15.22 9.53
N GLU A 75 -8.28 -14.77 9.88
CA GLU A 75 -7.90 -14.51 11.27
C GLU A 75 -8.80 -13.44 11.91
N ASN A 76 -9.10 -12.35 11.20
CA ASN A 76 -9.96 -11.30 11.71
C ASN A 76 -11.43 -11.72 11.78
N GLN A 77 -11.92 -12.52 10.83
CA GLN A 77 -13.25 -13.13 10.92
C GLN A 77 -13.37 -14.05 12.13
N ALA A 78 -12.38 -14.91 12.35
CA ALA A 78 -12.35 -15.81 13.51
C ALA A 78 -12.31 -15.06 14.85
N ARG A 79 -11.73 -13.86 14.86
CA ARG A 79 -11.65 -12.96 16.04
C ARG A 79 -12.78 -11.95 16.11
N GLN A 80 -13.72 -11.92 15.18
CA GLN A 80 -14.74 -10.88 15.09
C GLN A 80 -15.57 -10.74 16.38
N ASN A 81 -15.88 -11.87 17.02
CA ASN A 81 -16.64 -11.94 18.26
C ASN A 81 -15.77 -11.87 19.53
N ASN A 82 -14.46 -11.72 19.38
CA ASN A 82 -13.56 -11.60 20.51
C ASN A 82 -13.49 -10.15 21.00
N SER A 83 -13.50 -10.01 22.31
CA SER A 83 -13.15 -8.79 23.02
C SER A 83 -11.86 -9.03 23.81
N ARG A 84 -11.00 -8.03 23.85
CA ARG A 84 -9.72 -8.03 24.57
C ARG A 84 -9.80 -7.05 25.72
N ILE A 85 -9.79 -7.56 26.95
CA ILE A 85 -9.91 -6.79 28.17
C ILE A 85 -8.54 -6.72 28.85
N LEU A 86 -8.13 -5.52 29.27
CA LEU A 86 -6.86 -5.24 29.93
C LEU A 86 -7.11 -4.70 31.33
N GLY A 87 -6.22 -5.00 32.27
CA GLY A 87 -6.17 -4.38 33.59
C GLY A 87 -6.71 -5.24 34.74
N PHE A 88 -7.37 -6.36 34.46
CA PHE A 88 -7.77 -7.30 35.51
C PHE A 88 -6.54 -8.00 36.12
N PRO A 89 -6.37 -7.98 37.45
CA PRO A 89 -5.28 -8.70 38.11
C PRO A 89 -5.38 -10.21 37.94
N GLU A 90 -4.24 -10.88 37.73
CA GLU A 90 -4.23 -12.32 37.50
C GLU A 90 -4.57 -13.14 38.75
N GLY A 91 -5.49 -14.10 38.60
CA GLY A 91 -5.85 -15.05 39.66
C GLY A 91 -7.07 -14.65 40.49
N ILE A 92 -7.66 -13.47 40.24
CA ILE A 92 -8.99 -13.10 40.78
C ILE A 92 -10.09 -13.97 40.15
N GLU A 93 -9.87 -14.33 38.89
CA GLU A 93 -10.67 -15.25 38.11
C GLU A 93 -10.43 -16.69 38.60
N VAL A 94 -10.98 -17.04 39.76
CA VAL A 94 -10.99 -18.42 40.28
C VAL A 94 -11.67 -19.33 39.25
N ILE A 95 -11.18 -20.58 39.07
CA ILE A 95 -11.67 -21.74 38.26
C ILE A 95 -12.32 -21.44 36.89
N ASN A 96 -13.29 -20.53 36.78
CA ASN A 96 -13.99 -20.14 35.57
C ASN A 96 -13.98 -18.61 35.31
N PRO A 97 -13.13 -18.11 34.39
CA PRO A 97 -13.08 -16.69 34.04
C PRO A 97 -14.34 -16.18 33.33
N SER A 98 -15.16 -17.06 32.74
CA SER A 98 -16.43 -16.66 32.11
C SER A 98 -17.42 -16.15 33.15
N CYS A 99 -17.60 -16.87 34.27
CA CYS A 99 -18.51 -16.46 35.34
C CYS A 99 -18.07 -15.15 36.00
N PHE A 100 -16.76 -14.92 36.11
CA PHE A 100 -16.23 -13.64 36.59
C PHE A 100 -16.69 -12.49 35.69
N LEU A 101 -16.52 -12.63 34.38
CA LEU A 101 -16.95 -11.60 33.43
C LEU A 101 -18.46 -11.40 33.39
N GLU A 102 -19.25 -12.48 33.47
CA GLU A 102 -20.71 -12.40 33.51
C GLU A 102 -21.22 -11.58 34.68
N LYS A 103 -20.51 -11.63 35.82
CA LYS A 103 -20.86 -10.87 37.03
C LYS A 103 -20.35 -9.43 36.99
N GLU A 104 -19.08 -9.24 36.63
CA GLU A 104 -18.40 -7.94 36.83
C GLU A 104 -18.56 -6.99 35.63
N LEU A 105 -18.63 -7.49 34.38
CA LEU A 105 -18.75 -6.61 33.21
C LEU A 105 -20.05 -5.79 33.16
N PRO A 106 -21.24 -6.36 33.45
CA PRO A 106 -22.48 -5.57 33.42
C PRO A 106 -22.47 -4.41 34.41
N ALA A 107 -21.93 -4.64 35.61
CA ALA A 107 -21.77 -3.63 36.64
C ALA A 107 -20.73 -2.56 36.24
N LEU A 108 -19.60 -2.98 35.66
CA LEU A 108 -18.54 -2.07 35.23
C LEU A 108 -18.97 -1.15 34.06
N LEU A 109 -19.79 -1.68 33.15
CA LEU A 109 -20.19 -0.99 31.91
C LEU A 109 -21.59 -0.36 31.99
N ASN A 110 -22.27 -0.43 33.14
CA ASN A 110 -23.66 -0.01 33.33
C ASN A 110 -24.60 -0.56 32.24
N LEU A 111 -24.45 -1.84 31.91
CA LEU A 111 -25.29 -2.48 30.90
C LEU A 111 -26.73 -2.66 31.43
N PRO A 112 -27.75 -2.62 30.55
CA PRO A 112 -29.13 -2.92 30.94
C PRO A 112 -29.22 -4.30 31.61
N SER A 113 -30.00 -4.41 32.69
CA SER A 113 -30.15 -5.65 33.47
C SER A 113 -30.63 -6.86 32.66
N GLU A 114 -31.24 -6.65 31.49
CA GLU A 114 -31.69 -7.69 30.56
C GLU A 114 -30.55 -8.22 29.66
N THR A 115 -29.35 -7.63 29.72
CA THR A 115 -28.23 -8.01 28.88
C THR A 115 -27.56 -9.28 29.42
N HIS A 116 -27.95 -10.43 28.88
CA HIS A 116 -27.29 -11.70 29.17
C HIS A 116 -25.98 -11.81 28.40
N LEU A 117 -24.86 -11.87 29.13
CA LEU A 117 -23.55 -12.12 28.56
C LEU A 117 -23.34 -13.63 28.41
N GLU A 118 -23.21 -14.09 27.17
CA GLU A 118 -22.92 -15.49 26.85
C GLU A 118 -21.53 -15.58 26.22
N PHE A 119 -20.62 -16.30 26.87
CA PHE A 119 -19.26 -16.52 26.39
C PHE A 119 -19.09 -17.95 25.86
N GLU A 120 -18.54 -18.07 24.65
CA GLU A 120 -18.07 -19.37 24.13
C GLU A 120 -16.78 -19.79 24.85
N ARG A 121 -15.88 -18.82 25.08
CA ARG A 121 -14.60 -19.07 25.74
C ARG A 121 -14.02 -17.78 26.31
N VAL A 122 -13.46 -17.87 27.51
CA VAL A 122 -12.70 -16.79 28.15
C VAL A 122 -11.36 -17.35 28.63
N HIS A 123 -10.28 -16.66 28.30
CA HIS A 123 -8.92 -17.08 28.69
C HIS A 123 -7.95 -15.90 28.69
N HIS A 124 -6.86 -16.01 29.45
CA HIS A 124 -5.75 -15.07 29.31
C HIS A 124 -5.02 -15.27 27.97
N SER A 125 -4.46 -14.17 27.45
CA SER A 125 -3.60 -14.20 26.28
C SER A 125 -2.39 -15.12 26.52
N LEU A 126 -1.96 -15.79 25.47
CA LEU A 126 -0.81 -16.70 25.51
C LEU A 126 0.45 -15.97 25.99
N GLY A 127 1.21 -16.61 26.88
CA GLY A 127 2.43 -16.09 27.46
C GLY A 127 2.62 -16.53 28.91
N PRO A 128 3.86 -16.44 29.44
CA PRO A 128 4.14 -16.77 30.84
C PRO A 128 3.37 -15.83 31.77
N LYS A 129 3.00 -16.34 32.95
CA LYS A 129 2.38 -15.51 33.99
C LYS A 129 3.37 -14.40 34.41
N PRO A 130 2.97 -13.13 34.34
CA PRO A 130 3.77 -12.00 34.80
C PRO A 130 4.06 -12.11 36.29
N LYS A 131 5.18 -11.51 36.72
CA LYS A 131 5.53 -11.40 38.14
C LYS A 131 4.63 -10.38 38.83
N GLU A 132 4.56 -10.44 40.16
CA GLU A 132 3.88 -9.41 40.96
C GLU A 132 4.39 -8.00 40.59
N GLY A 133 3.46 -7.06 40.39
CA GLY A 133 3.75 -5.69 39.98
C GLY A 133 3.97 -5.47 38.47
N GLN A 134 4.02 -6.52 37.64
CA GLN A 134 4.02 -6.37 36.19
C GLN A 134 2.59 -6.25 35.63
N CYS A 135 2.46 -5.76 34.40
CA CYS A 135 1.18 -5.61 33.74
C CYS A 135 0.50 -6.98 33.54
N PRO A 136 -0.76 -7.17 33.98
CA PRO A 136 -1.45 -8.45 33.84
C PRO A 136 -1.70 -8.81 32.37
N ARG A 137 -1.77 -10.11 32.06
CA ARG A 137 -2.11 -10.57 30.70
C ARG A 137 -3.53 -10.16 30.34
N ALA A 138 -3.71 -9.82 29.06
CA ALA A 138 -5.02 -9.50 28.54
C ALA A 138 -5.95 -10.71 28.66
N LEU A 139 -7.20 -10.46 28.99
CA LEU A 139 -8.24 -11.46 28.97
C LEU A 139 -8.96 -11.39 27.62
N ILE A 140 -8.98 -12.51 26.90
CA ILE A 140 -9.63 -12.66 25.60
C ILE A 140 -10.94 -13.41 25.82
N ALA A 141 -12.05 -12.69 25.62
CA ALA A 141 -13.39 -13.21 25.78
C ALA A 141 -14.08 -13.30 24.42
N LYS A 142 -14.38 -14.52 23.97
CA LYS A 142 -15.16 -14.80 22.76
C LYS A 142 -16.63 -14.87 23.12
N LEU A 143 -17.40 -13.91 22.61
CA LEU A 143 -18.84 -13.85 22.82
C LEU A 143 -19.57 -14.75 21.83
N LEU A 144 -20.69 -15.30 22.26
CA LEU A 144 -21.54 -16.11 21.37
C LEU A 144 -22.21 -15.25 20.30
N ARG A 145 -22.58 -14.01 20.65
CA ARG A 145 -23.36 -13.11 19.79
C ARG A 145 -22.57 -11.83 19.46
N PHE A 146 -22.37 -11.57 18.17
CA PHE A 146 -21.69 -10.36 17.68
C PHE A 146 -22.32 -9.03 18.16
N PRO A 147 -23.66 -8.86 18.18
CA PRO A 147 -24.28 -7.60 18.62
C PRO A 147 -23.97 -7.25 20.08
N ILE A 148 -23.94 -8.25 20.96
CA ILE A 148 -23.60 -8.07 22.38
C ILE A 148 -22.15 -7.60 22.52
N LYS A 149 -21.24 -8.19 21.75
CA LYS A 149 -19.84 -7.75 21.71
C LYS A 149 -19.70 -6.29 21.26
N GLU A 150 -20.47 -5.84 20.27
CA GLU A 150 -20.46 -4.44 19.83
C GLU A 150 -21.06 -3.50 20.88
N GLN A 151 -22.12 -3.93 21.57
CA GLN A 151 -22.71 -3.18 22.69
C GLN A 151 -21.69 -2.98 23.82
N ILE A 152 -20.96 -4.03 24.22
CA ILE A 152 -19.87 -3.95 25.20
C ILE A 152 -18.81 -2.94 24.77
N LEU A 153 -18.35 -3.02 23.51
CA LEU A 153 -17.33 -2.09 23.00
C LEU A 153 -17.82 -0.65 22.96
N ARG A 154 -19.10 -0.43 22.65
CA ARG A 154 -19.70 0.91 22.65
C ARG A 154 -19.79 1.46 24.07
N ALA A 155 -20.38 0.70 24.98
CA ALA A 155 -20.50 1.06 26.40
C ALA A 155 -19.13 1.36 27.01
N ALA A 156 -18.10 0.55 26.72
CA ALA A 156 -16.75 0.78 27.21
C ALA A 156 -16.10 2.07 26.67
N ARG A 157 -16.43 2.51 25.45
CA ARG A 157 -15.94 3.78 24.89
C ARG A 157 -16.64 4.98 25.53
N GLU A 158 -17.94 4.86 25.79
CA GLU A 158 -18.76 5.92 26.37
C GLU A 158 -18.48 6.10 27.87
N ALA A 159 -18.28 5.00 28.60
CA ALA A 159 -17.99 4.99 30.03
C ALA A 159 -16.50 5.19 30.37
N SER A 160 -15.61 5.38 29.39
CA SER A 160 -14.18 5.57 29.64
C SER A 160 -13.92 6.90 30.40
N PRO A 161 -13.12 6.91 31.48
CA PRO A 161 -12.27 5.82 31.98
C PRO A 161 -13.01 4.80 32.87
N LEU A 162 -12.72 3.50 32.67
CA LEU A 162 -13.26 2.41 33.48
C LEU A 162 -12.32 2.06 34.62
N GLU A 163 -12.85 1.95 35.83
CA GLU A 163 -12.12 1.54 37.03
C GLU A 163 -12.86 0.41 37.74
N TRP A 164 -12.12 -0.62 38.14
CA TRP A 164 -12.61 -1.76 38.89
C TRP A 164 -11.69 -2.03 40.08
N ASN A 165 -12.20 -1.91 41.31
CA ASN A 165 -11.41 -2.10 42.55
C ASN A 165 -10.07 -1.35 42.57
N GLY A 166 -10.04 -0.12 42.05
CA GLY A 166 -8.82 0.69 41.95
C GLY A 166 -7.89 0.34 40.77
N HIS A 167 -8.26 -0.62 39.93
CA HIS A 167 -7.55 -0.98 38.70
C HIS A 167 -8.20 -0.35 37.48
N LYS A 168 -7.39 0.26 36.62
CA LYS A 168 -7.84 0.81 35.34
C LYS A 168 -8.12 -0.32 34.35
N ILE A 169 -9.37 -0.43 33.91
CA ILE A 169 -9.80 -1.42 32.94
C ILE A 169 -9.90 -0.80 31.55
N MET A 170 -9.51 -1.56 30.52
CA MET A 170 -9.67 -1.14 29.14
C MET A 170 -10.23 -2.27 28.31
N VAL A 171 -11.25 -2.00 27.50
CA VAL A 171 -11.89 -3.00 26.64
C VAL A 171 -11.66 -2.63 25.18
N PHE A 172 -11.12 -3.57 24.41
CA PHE A 172 -10.77 -3.39 23.02
C PHE A 172 -11.34 -4.52 22.15
N GLN A 173 -11.40 -4.25 20.85
CA GLN A 173 -11.60 -5.31 19.87
C GLN A 173 -10.31 -6.14 19.75
N ASP A 174 -10.43 -7.47 19.67
CA ASP A 174 -9.31 -8.34 19.35
C ASP A 174 -9.09 -8.34 17.83
N LEU A 175 -7.94 -7.81 17.38
CA LEU A 175 -7.60 -7.63 15.97
C LEU A 175 -6.29 -8.36 15.66
N SER A 176 -6.11 -8.83 14.42
CA SER A 176 -4.82 -9.34 13.96
C SER A 176 -3.72 -8.29 14.10
N ARG A 177 -2.46 -8.74 14.18
CA ARG A 177 -1.33 -7.82 14.35
C ARG A 177 -1.24 -6.84 13.18
N ASP A 178 -1.39 -7.34 11.96
CA ASP A 178 -1.31 -6.53 10.76
C ASP A 178 -2.40 -5.47 10.70
N LEU A 179 -3.63 -5.83 11.06
CA LEU A 179 -4.74 -4.87 11.06
C LEU A 179 -4.53 -3.80 12.13
N GLN A 180 -3.96 -4.16 13.29
CA GLN A 180 -3.54 -3.17 14.28
C GLN A 180 -2.48 -2.23 13.72
N ASP A 181 -1.44 -2.77 13.07
CA ASP A 181 -0.34 -1.97 12.53
C ASP A 181 -0.81 -1.05 11.39
N HIS A 182 -1.68 -1.53 10.49
CA HIS A 182 -2.36 -0.69 9.50
C HIS A 182 -3.18 0.43 10.18
N ARG A 183 -3.98 0.11 11.21
CA ARG A 183 -4.76 1.13 11.95
C ARG A 183 -3.87 2.16 12.66
N ARG A 184 -2.68 1.76 13.11
CA ARG A 184 -1.69 2.67 13.74
C ARG A 184 -1.12 3.67 12.74
N GLN A 185 -0.96 3.30 11.47
CA GLN A 185 -0.48 4.22 10.43
C GLN A 185 -1.42 5.42 10.24
N PHE A 186 -2.71 5.28 10.57
CA PHE A 186 -3.67 6.39 10.55
C PHE A 186 -3.62 7.30 11.79
N ASN A 187 -2.83 6.98 12.83
CA ASN A 187 -2.78 7.78 14.05
C ASN A 187 -2.35 9.24 13.83
N PRO A 188 -1.35 9.56 12.97
CA PRO A 188 -0.98 10.94 12.67
C PRO A 188 -2.15 11.73 12.07
N VAL A 189 -2.87 11.14 11.12
CA VAL A 189 -4.05 11.76 10.48
C VAL A 189 -5.17 11.97 11.49
N LYS A 190 -5.48 10.96 12.31
CA LYS A 190 -6.48 11.06 13.38
C LYS A 190 -6.14 12.13 14.42
N ARG A 191 -4.85 12.41 14.65
CA ARG A 191 -4.41 13.47 15.55
C ARG A 191 -4.69 14.84 14.96
N ILE A 192 -4.34 15.06 13.70
CA ILE A 192 -4.62 16.31 12.98
C ILE A 192 -6.13 16.59 12.96
N LEU A 193 -6.94 15.60 12.57
CA LEU A 193 -8.39 15.77 12.52
C LEU A 193 -9.01 16.14 13.88
N ARG A 194 -8.51 15.55 14.97
CA ARG A 194 -8.92 15.89 16.33
C ARG A 194 -8.52 17.31 16.74
N GLN A 195 -7.35 17.78 16.33
CA GLN A 195 -6.88 19.14 16.61
C GLN A 195 -7.73 20.20 15.89
N HIS A 196 -8.16 19.92 14.66
CA HIS A 196 -8.95 20.85 13.86
C HIS A 196 -10.46 20.76 14.08
N HIS A 197 -10.94 19.98 15.06
CA HIS A 197 -12.37 19.76 15.33
C HIS A 197 -13.18 19.34 14.08
N ALA A 198 -12.50 18.73 13.09
CA ALA A 198 -13.13 18.35 11.84
C ALA A 198 -13.92 17.05 12.02
N PRO A 199 -15.17 16.95 11.55
CA PRO A 199 -15.92 15.70 11.58
C PRO A 199 -15.19 14.64 10.77
N VAL A 200 -14.91 13.49 11.40
CA VAL A 200 -14.27 12.36 10.74
C VAL A 200 -15.34 11.52 10.05
N THR A 201 -15.59 11.79 8.77
CA THR A 201 -16.46 10.95 7.94
C THR A 201 -15.62 9.86 7.30
N SER A 202 -15.84 8.59 7.66
CA SER A 202 -15.23 7.46 6.95
C SER A 202 -16.12 7.07 5.76
N SER A 203 -15.75 7.49 4.55
CA SER A 203 -16.34 6.96 3.32
C SER A 203 -15.58 5.70 2.91
N LEU A 204 -16.29 4.57 2.87
CA LEU A 204 -15.75 3.30 2.39
C LEU A 204 -15.95 3.26 0.88
N VAL A 205 -14.87 3.48 0.12
CA VAL A 205 -14.88 3.33 -1.35
C VAL A 205 -14.36 1.94 -1.65
N VAL A 206 -15.27 1.03 -2.03
CA VAL A 206 -14.91 -0.29 -2.54
C VAL A 206 -14.52 -0.12 -4.00
N ASN A 207 -13.30 -0.53 -4.35
CA ASN A 207 -12.59 -0.29 -5.63
C ASN A 207 -12.08 1.16 -5.78
N PRO A 208 -10.88 1.47 -5.29
CA PRO A 208 -10.20 2.70 -5.68
C PRO A 208 -9.74 2.53 -7.13
N GLU A 209 -10.53 3.02 -8.08
CA GLU A 209 -10.00 3.43 -9.38
C GLU A 209 -8.79 4.35 -9.11
N PRO A 210 -7.65 4.18 -9.79
CA PRO A 210 -6.45 4.96 -9.52
C PRO A 210 -6.71 6.45 -9.80
N ASN A 211 -7.01 7.21 -8.74
CA ASN A 211 -7.00 8.67 -8.63
C ASN A 211 -7.12 9.44 -9.97
N ALA A 212 -8.26 9.30 -10.66
CA ALA A 212 -8.68 10.36 -11.57
C ALA A 212 -9.26 11.47 -10.70
N ARG A 213 -8.48 12.55 -10.47
CA ARG A 213 -9.10 13.80 -10.00
C ARG A 213 -10.28 14.07 -10.93
N PRO A 214 -11.49 14.37 -10.41
CA PRO A 214 -12.61 14.66 -11.30
C PRO A 214 -12.17 15.76 -12.27
N PRO A 215 -12.42 15.60 -13.59
CA PRO A 215 -12.08 16.63 -14.55
C PRO A 215 -12.70 17.94 -14.07
N TRP A 216 -11.89 19.00 -14.04
CA TRP A 216 -12.33 20.31 -13.59
C TRP A 216 -13.64 20.68 -14.30
N ARG A 217 -14.65 21.07 -13.51
CA ARG A 217 -15.93 21.55 -14.04
C ARG A 217 -16.08 23.02 -13.69
N MET A 218 -16.38 23.82 -14.70
CA MET A 218 -16.72 25.23 -14.53
C MET A 218 -17.99 25.35 -13.67
N ASN A 219 -17.97 26.23 -12.67
CA ASN A 219 -19.18 26.60 -11.96
C ASN A 219 -20.05 27.49 -12.86
N SER A 220 -21.14 26.92 -13.41
CA SER A 220 -22.04 27.66 -14.31
C SER A 220 -22.83 28.76 -13.63
N SER A 221 -22.89 28.80 -12.29
CA SER A 221 -23.54 29.90 -11.58
C SER A 221 -22.78 31.21 -11.72
N LEU A 222 -21.48 31.18 -12.00
CA LEU A 222 -20.67 32.38 -12.24
C LEU A 222 -21.14 33.14 -13.48
N LEU A 223 -21.69 32.44 -14.48
CA LEU A 223 -22.23 33.08 -15.68
C LEU A 223 -23.52 33.86 -15.44
N LEU A 224 -24.11 33.74 -14.25
CA LEU A 224 -25.28 34.52 -13.84
C LEU A 224 -24.89 35.85 -13.16
N ASP A 225 -23.61 36.02 -12.81
CA ASP A 225 -23.10 37.25 -12.22
C ASP A 225 -22.70 38.26 -13.32
N GLU A 226 -23.37 39.41 -13.31
CA GLU A 226 -23.19 40.48 -14.29
C GLU A 226 -21.83 41.17 -14.16
N GLN A 227 -21.28 41.27 -12.94
CA GLN A 227 -19.95 41.85 -12.71
C GLN A 227 -18.86 40.93 -13.23
N PHE A 228 -18.99 39.64 -12.92
CA PHE A 228 -18.06 38.62 -13.42
C PHE A 228 -18.08 38.53 -14.95
N THR A 229 -19.26 38.44 -15.57
CA THR A 229 -19.37 38.31 -17.03
C THR A 229 -18.84 39.54 -17.76
N SER A 230 -19.05 40.75 -17.20
CA SER A 230 -18.50 41.99 -17.74
C SER A 230 -16.97 42.03 -17.65
N SER A 231 -16.40 41.65 -16.50
CA SER A 231 -14.94 41.59 -16.32
C SER A 231 -14.31 40.54 -17.22
N LEU A 232 -14.90 39.34 -17.28
CA LEU A 232 -14.41 38.25 -18.13
C LEU A 232 -14.41 38.66 -19.61
N LYS A 233 -15.47 39.36 -20.06
CA LYS A 233 -15.57 39.81 -21.44
C LYS A 233 -14.44 40.78 -21.81
N ILE A 234 -14.16 41.76 -20.97
CA ILE A 234 -13.06 42.72 -21.18
C ILE A 234 -11.72 41.98 -21.27
N GLU A 235 -11.45 41.06 -20.33
CA GLU A 235 -10.19 40.33 -20.30
C GLU A 235 -9.98 39.39 -21.49
N LEU A 236 -11.07 38.83 -22.04
CA LEU A 236 -11.01 38.00 -23.23
C LEU A 236 -10.85 38.85 -24.50
N GLU A 237 -11.48 40.02 -24.57
CA GLU A 237 -11.30 40.98 -25.66
C GLU A 237 -9.85 41.53 -25.69
N ASP A 238 -9.28 41.84 -24.52
CA ASP A 238 -7.88 42.23 -24.37
C ASP A 238 -6.93 41.12 -24.86
N PHE A 239 -7.20 39.86 -24.47
CA PHE A 239 -6.40 38.72 -24.92
C PHE A 239 -6.45 38.56 -26.45
N VAL A 240 -7.63 38.65 -27.05
CA VAL A 240 -7.79 38.53 -28.51
C VAL A 240 -7.07 39.68 -29.22
N SER A 241 -7.26 40.92 -28.78
CA SER A 241 -6.64 42.11 -29.40
C SER A 241 -5.11 42.06 -29.39
N PHE A 242 -4.51 41.51 -28.33
CA PHE A 242 -3.06 41.39 -28.20
C PHE A 242 -2.49 40.25 -29.07
N ASN A 243 -3.26 39.18 -29.30
CA ASN A 243 -2.78 37.97 -29.96
C ASN A 243 -3.27 37.83 -31.42
N ASP A 244 -4.14 38.71 -31.91
CA ASP A 244 -4.75 38.66 -33.25
C ASP A 244 -3.70 38.76 -34.39
N ALA A 245 -2.54 39.39 -34.13
CA ALA A 245 -1.46 39.52 -35.11
C ALA A 245 -0.64 38.23 -35.34
N LEU A 246 -0.79 37.21 -34.49
CA LEU A 246 -0.04 35.94 -34.55
C LEU A 246 -0.79 34.89 -35.38
N ALA A 247 -1.00 35.17 -36.67
CA ALA A 247 -1.81 34.34 -37.56
C ALA A 247 -1.22 32.94 -37.91
N SER A 248 0.02 32.62 -37.53
CA SER A 248 0.73 31.43 -38.03
C SER A 248 0.51 30.13 -37.23
N LEU A 249 -0.14 30.16 -36.06
CA LEU A 249 -0.51 28.93 -35.33
C LEU A 249 -1.88 29.10 -34.64
N ARG A 250 -2.97 29.06 -35.42
CA ARG A 250 -4.35 29.09 -34.91
C ARG A 250 -4.64 28.01 -33.84
N ALA A 251 -3.99 26.84 -33.95
CA ALA A 251 -4.11 25.77 -32.96
C ALA A 251 -3.52 26.16 -31.60
N ASN A 252 -2.36 26.82 -31.58
CA ASN A 252 -1.74 27.27 -30.33
C ASN A 252 -2.52 28.43 -29.71
N LEU A 253 -3.10 29.30 -30.54
CA LEU A 253 -3.94 30.41 -30.06
C LEU A 253 -5.19 29.90 -29.31
N TRP A 254 -5.82 28.83 -29.81
CA TRP A 254 -6.98 28.23 -29.15
C TRP A 254 -6.63 27.57 -27.82
N GLU A 255 -5.52 26.83 -27.77
CA GLU A 255 -5.05 26.19 -26.53
C GLU A 255 -4.61 27.23 -25.48
N THR A 256 -3.90 28.28 -25.89
CA THR A 256 -3.50 29.35 -24.96
C THR A 256 -4.69 30.18 -24.49
N PHE A 257 -5.67 30.43 -25.36
CA PHE A 257 -6.93 31.07 -24.99
C PHE A 257 -7.70 30.26 -23.94
N ASN A 258 -7.84 28.94 -24.16
CA ASN A 258 -8.53 28.06 -23.22
C ASN A 258 -7.84 28.04 -21.85
N ALA A 259 -6.51 27.93 -21.83
CA ALA A 259 -5.74 27.95 -20.59
C ALA A 259 -5.87 29.30 -19.85
N TYR A 260 -5.82 30.41 -20.58
CA TYR A 260 -6.00 31.75 -20.02
C TYR A 260 -7.40 31.93 -19.42
N ALA A 261 -8.45 31.60 -20.18
CA ALA A 261 -9.84 31.69 -19.74
C ALA A 261 -10.11 30.82 -18.50
N GLN A 262 -9.58 29.59 -18.49
CA GLN A 262 -9.68 28.70 -17.34
C GLN A 262 -8.96 29.27 -16.10
N GLY A 263 -7.77 29.85 -16.27
CA GLY A 263 -7.03 30.51 -15.19
C GLY A 263 -7.81 31.67 -14.57
N LYS A 264 -8.46 32.50 -15.39
CA LYS A 264 -9.30 33.60 -14.92
C LYS A 264 -10.55 33.12 -14.18
N LEU A 265 -11.21 32.09 -14.70
CA LEU A 265 -12.35 31.44 -14.06
C LEU A 265 -12.00 30.88 -12.67
N ILE A 266 -10.85 30.21 -12.56
CA ILE A 266 -10.35 29.67 -11.29
C ILE A 266 -9.98 30.80 -10.32
N SER A 267 -9.28 31.83 -10.80
CA SER A 267 -8.89 32.98 -9.98
C SER A 267 -10.12 33.63 -9.36
N TRP A 268 -11.15 33.95 -10.14
CA TRP A 268 -12.35 34.60 -9.63
C TRP A 268 -13.13 33.71 -8.64
N GLY A 269 -13.27 32.42 -8.96
CA GLY A 269 -13.92 31.45 -8.08
C GLY A 269 -13.18 31.20 -6.76
N SER A 270 -11.91 31.62 -6.63
CA SER A 270 -11.14 31.53 -5.38
C SER A 270 -11.32 32.71 -4.43
N PHE A 271 -11.91 33.82 -4.89
CA PHE A 271 -12.19 35.02 -4.09
C PHE A 271 -13.63 35.06 -3.52
N LEU A 272 -14.47 34.08 -3.85
CA LEU A 272 -15.82 33.85 -3.33
C LEU A 272 -15.79 32.77 -2.23
#